data_AF-A0A9D5Q7L9-F1
#
_entry.id   AF-A0A9D5Q7L9-F1
#
_cell.length_a   1.000
_cell.length_b   1.000
_cell.length_c   1.000
_cell.angle_alpha   90.00
_cell.angle_beta   90.00
_cell.angle_gamma   90.00
#
_symmetry.space_group_name_H-M   'P 1'
#
loop_
_entity.id
_entity.type
_entity.pdbx_description
1 polymer ?
#
loop_
_entity_poly.entity_id
_entity_poly.type
_entity_poly.pdbx_seq_one_letter_code
_entity_poly.pdbx_strand_id
1 'polypeptide(L)'
;MREWMTAWVHKLRRSVSRSEWAVRLLALTRSPKTQTEPGLIVLQIDGLSRHQMEHAMQSGRLPFLKRLLDEEEYQLLSLYAGLPSSTPAVQGEIFYGVRCGVPAFGFRDHETGKAASMFSPQDAKRVEQRLASAGEGLFQEGGAYADIYTGGAKIASFCTTSLGLGSSFREANVLALLITLLLHSFMLLRSAALIGIEVGLALIDFFRGLLEEKNLLAELKFIPSRVGISILLRELATMGIMIDAARGLPIIHCTFLGYDEQSHRRGPSSKFAHWTLKGIDGCIKRIWRSAKRSACRDYELWIYSDHGQEATTPYEKHSGKKLDAAIMEVLKAQIAGHDEMLHTQSDTSQLDRANLLGGERLQRLLSHVKSWSPTNHIEIT
;
A
#
# COMPACT_ATOMS: atom_id res chain seq x y z
N MET A 1 -20.44 2.13 -43.94
CA MET A 1 -19.29 3.07 -43.86
C MET A 1 -18.87 3.39 -42.42
N ARG A 2 -19.80 3.75 -41.50
CA ARG A 2 -19.49 4.01 -40.08
C ARG A 2 -18.91 2.81 -39.31
N GLU A 3 -19.43 1.61 -39.52
CA GLU A 3 -18.90 0.38 -38.87
C GLU A 3 -17.50 -0.02 -39.32
N TRP A 4 -17.18 0.21 -40.60
CA TRP A 4 -15.84 -0.04 -41.13
C TRP A 4 -14.82 0.97 -40.59
N MET A 5 -15.22 2.24 -40.45
CA MET A 5 -14.42 3.27 -39.79
C MET A 5 -14.19 2.97 -38.31
N THR A 6 -15.22 2.55 -37.56
CA THR A 6 -15.03 2.18 -36.14
C THR A 6 -14.14 0.96 -36.01
N ALA A 7 -14.35 -0.10 -36.80
CA ALA A 7 -13.48 -1.28 -36.80
C ALA A 7 -12.03 -0.94 -37.17
N TRP A 8 -11.81 -0.06 -38.15
CA TRP A 8 -10.49 0.40 -38.55
C TRP A 8 -9.83 1.26 -37.47
N VAL A 9 -10.56 2.19 -36.85
CA VAL A 9 -10.09 2.99 -35.71
C VAL A 9 -9.77 2.10 -34.50
N HIS A 10 -10.57 1.09 -34.20
CA HIS A 10 -10.29 0.12 -33.14
C HIS A 10 -9.03 -0.71 -33.46
N LYS A 11 -8.85 -1.13 -34.71
CA LYS A 11 -7.67 -1.87 -35.17
C LYS A 11 -6.39 -1.02 -35.10
N LEU A 12 -6.47 0.23 -35.52
CA LEU A 12 -5.38 1.22 -35.44
C LEU A 12 -5.05 1.57 -33.98
N ARG A 13 -6.07 1.77 -33.13
CA ARG A 13 -5.89 2.00 -31.69
C ARG A 13 -5.21 0.81 -31.00
N ARG A 14 -5.59 -0.42 -31.37
CA ARG A 14 -4.94 -1.64 -30.88
C ARG A 14 -3.49 -1.77 -31.35
N SER A 15 -3.17 -1.37 -32.58
CA SER A 15 -1.80 -1.45 -33.09
C SER A 15 -0.85 -0.41 -32.47
N VAL A 16 -1.39 0.65 -31.83
CA VAL A 16 -0.59 1.71 -31.17
C VAL A 16 -0.62 1.59 -29.63
N SER A 17 -1.50 0.77 -29.07
CA SER A 17 -1.62 0.60 -27.61
C SER A 17 -0.42 -0.15 -27.02
N ARG A 18 0.35 0.53 -26.17
CA ARG A 18 1.52 -0.05 -25.47
C ARG A 18 1.16 -1.27 -24.63
N SER A 19 -0.01 -1.26 -23.98
CA SER A 19 -0.50 -2.38 -23.19
C SER A 19 -0.82 -3.59 -24.08
N GLU A 20 -1.40 -3.39 -25.26
CA GLU A 20 -1.67 -4.47 -26.22
C GLU A 20 -0.37 -5.09 -26.76
N TRP A 21 0.66 -4.27 -26.97
CA TRP A 21 2.01 -4.75 -27.29
C TRP A 21 2.64 -5.54 -26.14
N ALA A 22 2.53 -5.06 -24.91
CA ALA A 22 3.01 -5.78 -23.73
C ALA A 22 2.34 -7.16 -23.59
N VAL A 23 1.02 -7.24 -23.77
CA VAL A 23 0.29 -8.51 -23.77
C VAL A 23 0.83 -9.49 -24.81
N ARG A 24 1.16 -9.01 -26.01
CA ARG A 24 1.73 -9.84 -27.09
C ARG A 24 3.17 -10.27 -26.78
N LEU A 25 4.01 -9.34 -26.36
CA LEU A 25 5.43 -9.58 -26.07
C LEU A 25 5.63 -10.53 -24.90
N LEU A 26 4.81 -10.39 -23.85
CA LEU A 26 4.85 -11.23 -22.67
C LEU A 26 4.04 -12.54 -22.84
N ALA A 27 3.48 -12.79 -24.03
CA ALA A 27 2.66 -13.96 -24.35
C ALA A 27 1.52 -14.21 -23.33
N LEU A 28 0.92 -13.15 -22.80
CA LEU A 28 -0.06 -13.25 -21.72
C LEU A 28 -1.39 -13.77 -22.24
N THR A 29 -1.96 -14.75 -21.53
CA THR A 29 -3.31 -15.26 -21.80
C THR A 29 -4.33 -14.14 -21.66
N ARG A 30 -5.16 -13.98 -22.69
CA ARG A 30 -6.32 -13.08 -22.66
C ARG A 30 -7.50 -13.84 -22.07
N SER A 31 -8.31 -13.12 -21.31
CA SER A 31 -9.65 -13.61 -21.00
C SER A 31 -10.42 -13.80 -22.31
N PRO A 32 -11.36 -14.77 -22.39
CA PRO A 32 -12.25 -14.89 -23.54
C PRO A 32 -12.82 -13.52 -23.92
N LYS A 33 -12.90 -13.23 -25.23
CA LYS A 33 -13.38 -11.93 -25.72
C LYS A 33 -14.81 -11.72 -25.23
N THR A 34 -14.95 -10.87 -24.22
CA THR A 34 -16.19 -10.59 -23.50
C THR A 34 -16.55 -9.13 -23.70
N GLN A 35 -16.53 -8.69 -24.97
CA GLN A 35 -16.66 -7.28 -25.36
C GLN A 35 -17.96 -6.63 -24.87
N THR A 36 -18.96 -7.44 -24.53
CA THR A 36 -20.27 -7.04 -24.01
C THR A 36 -20.41 -7.22 -22.51
N GLU A 37 -19.43 -7.81 -21.83
CA GLU A 37 -19.47 -7.97 -20.38
C GLU A 37 -18.81 -6.79 -19.68
N PRO A 38 -19.39 -6.34 -18.56
CA PRO A 38 -18.76 -5.31 -17.74
C PRO A 38 -17.46 -5.84 -17.11
N GLY A 39 -16.54 -4.92 -16.83
CA GLY A 39 -15.40 -5.13 -15.96
C GLY A 39 -15.36 -4.08 -14.87
N LEU A 40 -14.70 -4.37 -13.76
CA LEU A 40 -14.54 -3.43 -12.65
C LEU A 40 -13.06 -3.24 -12.31
N ILE A 41 -12.62 -2.00 -12.23
CA ILE A 41 -11.32 -1.66 -11.65
C ILE A 41 -11.57 -0.90 -10.35
N VAL A 42 -11.09 -1.45 -9.25
CA VAL A 42 -11.24 -0.89 -7.90
C VAL A 42 -9.90 -0.33 -7.44
N LEU A 43 -9.85 0.95 -7.13
CA LEU A 43 -8.63 1.66 -6.75
C LEU A 43 -8.78 2.23 -5.34
N GLN A 44 -7.99 1.70 -4.41
CA GLN A 44 -7.89 2.18 -3.04
C GLN A 44 -6.80 3.27 -2.95
N ILE A 45 -7.14 4.44 -2.42
CA ILE A 45 -6.15 5.43 -1.96
C ILE A 45 -6.02 5.25 -0.45
N ASP A 46 -4.89 4.69 -0.03
CA ASP A 46 -4.67 4.31 1.36
C ASP A 46 -4.66 5.53 2.29
N GLY A 47 -5.40 5.45 3.40
CA GLY A 47 -5.42 6.44 4.48
C GLY A 47 -5.98 7.83 4.16
N LEU A 48 -6.61 8.01 2.99
CA LEU A 48 -7.11 9.31 2.53
C LEU A 48 -8.52 9.64 3.07
N SER A 49 -8.58 10.47 4.10
CA SER A 49 -9.87 10.95 4.62
C SER A 49 -10.61 11.83 3.60
N ARG A 50 -11.95 11.82 3.66
CA ARG A 50 -12.81 12.65 2.81
C ARG A 50 -12.42 14.14 2.84
N HIS A 51 -12.20 14.69 4.04
CA HIS A 51 -11.79 16.08 4.20
C HIS A 51 -10.47 16.39 3.48
N GLN A 52 -9.47 15.50 3.58
CA GLN A 52 -8.19 15.70 2.90
C GLN A 52 -8.32 15.55 1.38
N MET A 53 -9.18 14.67 0.90
CA MET A 53 -9.47 14.53 -0.52
C MET A 53 -10.15 15.80 -1.08
N GLU A 54 -11.18 16.31 -0.40
CA GLU A 54 -11.86 17.56 -0.78
C GLU A 54 -10.90 18.74 -0.79
N HIS A 55 -10.06 18.88 0.25
CA HIS A 55 -9.01 19.89 0.30
C HIS A 55 -7.98 19.73 -0.83
N ALA A 56 -7.57 18.50 -1.15
CA ALA A 56 -6.65 18.22 -2.24
C ALA A 56 -7.24 18.53 -3.61
N MET A 57 -8.55 18.34 -3.82
CA MET A 57 -9.25 18.75 -5.05
C MET A 57 -9.32 20.28 -5.16
N GLN A 58 -9.66 20.98 -4.08
CA GLN A 58 -9.72 22.45 -4.04
C GLN A 58 -8.36 23.09 -4.29
N SER A 59 -7.29 22.51 -3.75
CA SER A 59 -5.90 22.98 -3.91
C SER A 59 -5.23 22.54 -5.21
N GLY A 60 -5.97 21.91 -6.14
CA GLY A 60 -5.45 21.48 -7.45
C GLY A 60 -4.45 20.32 -7.39
N ARG A 61 -4.46 19.53 -6.32
CA ARG A 61 -3.64 18.32 -6.13
C ARG A 61 -4.28 17.06 -6.69
N LEU A 62 -5.60 17.04 -6.84
CA LEU A 62 -6.38 15.96 -7.46
C LEU A 62 -7.21 16.47 -8.66
N PRO A 63 -6.59 17.06 -9.69
CA PRO A 63 -7.32 17.68 -10.80
C PRO A 63 -8.09 16.68 -11.66
N PHE A 64 -7.63 15.43 -11.81
CA PHE A 64 -8.35 14.43 -12.58
C PHE A 64 -9.56 13.87 -11.82
N LEU A 65 -9.43 13.57 -10.52
CA LEU A 65 -10.58 13.17 -9.71
C LEU A 65 -11.65 14.26 -9.68
N LYS A 66 -11.25 15.53 -9.55
CA LYS A 66 -12.19 16.66 -9.66
C LYS A 66 -12.92 16.65 -11.01
N ARG A 67 -12.19 16.46 -12.11
CA ARG A 67 -12.79 16.34 -13.45
C ARG A 67 -13.77 15.17 -13.54
N LEU A 68 -13.50 14.02 -12.91
CA LEU A 68 -14.44 12.89 -12.93
C LEU A 68 -15.80 13.27 -12.34
N LEU A 69 -15.79 14.05 -11.25
CA LEU A 69 -17.01 14.56 -10.62
C LEU A 69 -17.71 15.62 -11.49
N ASP A 70 -16.93 16.52 -12.09
CA ASP A 70 -17.45 17.66 -12.85
C ASP A 70 -17.95 17.27 -14.26
N GLU A 71 -17.31 16.30 -14.93
CA GLU A 71 -17.49 16.01 -16.37
C GLU A 71 -17.91 14.57 -16.69
N GLU A 72 -17.71 13.58 -15.80
CA GLU A 72 -17.82 12.15 -16.15
C GLU A 72 -18.85 11.39 -15.27
N GLU A 73 -19.80 12.11 -14.67
CA GLU A 73 -20.92 11.57 -13.86
C GLU A 73 -20.53 10.80 -12.58
N TYR A 74 -19.29 10.95 -12.09
CA TYR A 74 -18.88 10.33 -10.83
C TYR A 74 -19.54 11.03 -9.65
N GLN A 75 -19.88 10.26 -8.62
CA GLN A 75 -20.40 10.78 -7.36
C GLN A 75 -19.43 10.55 -6.21
N LEU A 76 -19.32 11.54 -5.33
CA LEU A 76 -18.58 11.41 -4.09
C LEU A 76 -19.51 10.95 -2.96
N LEU A 77 -19.27 9.74 -2.47
CA LEU A 77 -19.99 9.16 -1.34
C LEU A 77 -19.07 9.05 -0.10
N SER A 78 -19.65 9.15 1.09
CA SER A 78 -18.94 8.81 2.32
C SER A 78 -18.93 7.30 2.52
N LEU A 79 -17.75 6.73 2.76
CA LEU A 79 -17.58 5.34 3.15
C LEU A 79 -17.26 5.25 4.65
N TYR A 80 -17.99 4.42 5.38
CA TYR A 80 -17.66 4.10 6.76
C TYR A 80 -16.60 3.00 6.79
N ALA A 81 -15.42 3.31 7.33
CA ALA A 81 -14.25 2.41 7.38
C ALA A 81 -14.42 1.19 8.30
N GLY A 82 -15.46 1.14 9.12
CA GLY A 82 -15.58 0.09 10.14
C GLY A 82 -14.61 0.25 11.32
N LEU A 83 -14.63 -0.74 12.20
CA LEU A 83 -13.73 -0.83 13.35
C LEU A 83 -13.08 -2.23 13.37
N PRO A 84 -11.75 -2.35 13.38
CA PRO A 84 -10.78 -1.25 13.36
C PRO A 84 -10.70 -0.61 11.97
N SER A 85 -10.52 0.71 11.92
CA SER A 85 -10.27 1.45 10.68
C SER A 85 -8.82 1.26 10.23
N SER A 86 -8.48 0.03 9.82
CA SER A 86 -7.15 -0.34 9.33
C SER A 86 -7.26 -1.14 8.04
N THR A 87 -6.31 -0.95 7.13
CA THR A 87 -6.23 -1.61 5.83
C THR A 87 -6.54 -3.12 5.86
N PRO A 88 -5.91 -3.95 6.73
CA PRO A 88 -6.19 -5.38 6.74
C PRO A 88 -7.63 -5.71 7.17
N ALA A 89 -8.24 -4.94 8.07
CA ALA A 89 -9.63 -5.18 8.47
C ALA A 89 -10.61 -4.81 7.35
N VAL A 90 -10.39 -3.65 6.71
CA VAL A 90 -11.24 -3.17 5.61
C VAL A 90 -11.11 -4.09 4.38
N GLN A 91 -9.89 -4.48 4.02
CA GLN A 91 -9.69 -5.43 2.92
C GLN A 91 -10.27 -6.80 3.25
N GLY A 92 -10.22 -7.26 4.51
CA GLY A 92 -10.91 -8.49 4.92
C GLY A 92 -12.42 -8.44 4.68
N GLU A 93 -13.04 -7.29 4.98
CA GLU A 93 -14.48 -7.10 4.77
C GLU A 93 -14.83 -6.95 3.29
N ILE A 94 -14.12 -6.12 2.53
CA ILE A 94 -14.41 -5.91 1.09
C ILE A 94 -14.07 -7.15 0.27
N PHE A 95 -12.93 -7.82 0.54
CA PHE A 95 -12.43 -8.89 -0.33
C PHE A 95 -13.05 -10.24 -0.01
N TYR A 96 -13.44 -10.49 1.25
CA TYR A 96 -13.93 -11.79 1.70
C TYR A 96 -15.29 -11.74 2.41
N GLY A 97 -15.87 -10.55 2.60
CA GLY A 97 -17.13 -10.40 3.34
C GLY A 97 -17.00 -10.60 4.86
N VAL A 98 -15.77 -10.63 5.39
CA VAL A 98 -15.52 -10.92 6.81
C VAL A 98 -15.27 -9.63 7.58
N ARG A 99 -16.29 -9.19 8.32
CA ARG A 99 -16.19 -8.02 9.22
C ARG A 99 -15.15 -8.26 10.30
N CYS A 100 -14.39 -7.21 10.62
CA CYS A 100 -13.40 -7.24 11.71
C CYS A 100 -12.43 -8.42 11.61
N GLY A 101 -12.01 -8.77 10.38
CA GLY A 101 -11.18 -9.95 10.11
C GLY A 101 -9.86 -9.97 10.90
N VAL A 102 -9.37 -8.81 11.33
CA VAL A 102 -8.31 -8.65 12.33
C VAL A 102 -8.67 -7.53 13.33
N PRO A 103 -8.19 -7.60 14.58
CA PRO A 103 -8.50 -6.59 15.60
C PRO A 103 -7.64 -5.32 15.49
N ALA A 104 -6.49 -5.40 14.81
CA ALA A 104 -5.57 -4.29 14.57
C ALA A 104 -4.56 -4.66 13.48
N PHE A 105 -3.72 -3.71 13.08
CA PHE A 105 -2.62 -3.96 12.14
C PHE A 105 -1.55 -4.90 12.73
N GLY A 106 -1.26 -4.74 14.03
CA GLY A 106 -0.44 -5.66 14.82
C GLY A 106 -1.21 -6.10 16.04
N PHE A 107 -1.25 -7.41 16.30
CA PHE A 107 -2.07 -7.99 17.36
C PHE A 107 -1.43 -9.24 17.93
N ARG A 108 -1.84 -9.65 19.13
CA ARG A 108 -1.45 -10.95 19.68
C ARG A 108 -2.39 -12.01 19.13
N ASP A 109 -1.82 -12.99 18.43
CA ASP A 109 -2.58 -14.11 17.92
C ASP A 109 -2.91 -15.08 19.07
N HIS A 110 -4.20 -15.37 19.25
CA HIS A 110 -4.67 -16.24 20.33
C HIS A 110 -4.29 -17.71 20.10
N GLU A 111 -4.15 -18.14 18.85
CA GLU A 111 -3.79 -19.53 18.51
C GLU A 111 -2.32 -19.81 18.83
N THR A 112 -1.42 -18.91 18.42
CA THR A 112 0.03 -19.10 18.61
C THR A 112 0.58 -18.44 19.88
N GLY A 113 -0.19 -17.53 20.50
CA GLY A 113 0.25 -16.71 21.63
C GLY A 113 1.29 -15.64 21.28
N LYS A 114 1.69 -15.53 20.00
CA LYS A 114 2.74 -14.63 19.51
C LYS A 114 2.17 -13.32 18.97
N ALA A 115 3.02 -12.30 18.87
CA ALA A 115 2.67 -11.09 18.14
C ALA A 115 2.65 -11.39 16.62
N ALA A 116 1.57 -10.99 15.96
CA ALA A 116 1.39 -11.04 14.52
C ALA A 116 1.34 -9.61 13.98
N SER A 117 1.87 -9.41 12.77
CA SER A 117 1.88 -8.11 12.09
C SER A 117 1.47 -8.24 10.63
N MET A 118 0.62 -7.35 10.16
CA MET A 118 0.21 -7.31 8.75
C MET A 118 1.28 -6.77 7.80
N PHE A 119 2.47 -6.44 8.30
CA PHE A 119 3.69 -6.30 7.49
C PHE A 119 4.39 -7.64 7.21
N SER A 120 4.11 -8.68 8.01
CA SER A 120 4.71 -10.00 7.86
C SER A 120 3.96 -10.80 6.80
N PRO A 121 4.62 -11.24 5.71
CA PRO A 121 4.00 -12.09 4.70
C PRO A 121 3.43 -13.38 5.27
N GLN A 122 4.09 -13.95 6.29
CA GLN A 122 3.66 -15.21 6.91
C GLN A 122 2.36 -15.01 7.70
N ASP A 123 2.30 -13.95 8.51
CA ASP A 123 1.11 -13.65 9.32
C ASP A 123 -0.05 -13.23 8.41
N ALA A 124 0.21 -12.38 7.42
CA ALA A 124 -0.80 -11.94 6.47
C ALA A 124 -1.38 -13.14 5.69
N LYS A 125 -0.53 -14.09 5.28
CA LYS A 125 -0.98 -15.29 4.57
C LYS A 125 -1.82 -16.21 5.45
N ARG A 126 -1.47 -16.37 6.73
CA ARG A 126 -2.29 -17.12 7.69
C ARG A 126 -3.67 -16.48 7.87
N VAL A 127 -3.71 -15.16 8.01
CA VAL A 127 -4.98 -14.43 8.10
C VAL A 127 -5.78 -14.58 6.82
N GLU A 128 -5.16 -14.42 5.64
CA GLU A 128 -5.82 -14.60 4.34
C GLU A 128 -6.44 -16.00 4.19
N GLN A 129 -5.71 -17.05 4.59
CA GLN A 129 -6.23 -18.43 4.57
C GLN A 129 -7.48 -18.57 5.45
N ARG A 130 -7.48 -17.95 6.64
CA ARG A 130 -8.65 -17.92 7.52
C ARG A 130 -9.81 -17.16 6.87
N LEU A 131 -9.56 -16.01 6.27
CA LEU A 131 -10.59 -15.22 5.57
C LEU A 131 -11.20 -16.01 4.40
N ALA A 132 -10.36 -16.63 3.57
CA ALA A 132 -10.78 -17.45 2.43
C ALA A 132 -11.57 -18.70 2.85
N SER A 133 -11.43 -19.18 4.09
CA SER A 133 -12.23 -20.28 4.63
C SER A 133 -13.65 -19.86 5.02
N ALA A 134 -13.87 -18.57 5.28
CA ALA A 134 -15.17 -18.03 5.66
C ALA A 134 -15.98 -17.50 4.47
N GLY A 135 -15.31 -17.14 3.38
CA GLY A 135 -15.95 -16.64 2.16
C GLY A 135 -15.03 -16.72 0.95
N GLU A 136 -15.65 -16.87 -0.21
CA GLU A 136 -14.92 -16.79 -1.48
C GLU A 136 -14.39 -15.38 -1.73
N GLY A 137 -13.15 -15.29 -2.21
CA GLY A 137 -12.52 -14.00 -2.50
C GLY A 137 -13.19 -13.28 -3.68
N LEU A 138 -13.39 -11.97 -3.55
CA LEU A 138 -14.07 -11.11 -4.53
C LEU A 138 -13.35 -11.07 -5.90
N PHE A 139 -12.04 -11.32 -5.94
CA PHE A 139 -11.21 -11.11 -7.12
C PHE A 139 -10.88 -12.40 -7.88
N GLN A 140 -11.66 -13.46 -7.71
CA GLN A 140 -11.52 -14.68 -8.50
C GLN A 140 -11.45 -14.38 -10.01
N GLU A 141 -10.53 -15.04 -10.71
CA GLU A 141 -10.20 -14.80 -12.13
C GLU A 141 -9.72 -13.36 -12.47
N GLY A 142 -9.61 -12.50 -11.47
CA GLY A 142 -9.17 -11.12 -11.56
C GLY A 142 -7.71 -10.91 -11.15
N GLY A 143 -7.39 -9.65 -10.87
CA GLY A 143 -6.05 -9.18 -10.49
C GLY A 143 -6.04 -8.37 -9.21
N ALA A 144 -4.95 -8.46 -8.44
CA ALA A 144 -4.72 -7.69 -7.21
C ALA A 144 -3.29 -7.12 -7.20
N TYR A 145 -3.16 -5.87 -6.77
CA TYR A 145 -1.90 -5.12 -6.85
C TYR A 145 -1.65 -4.30 -5.57
N ALA A 146 -0.49 -4.53 -4.95
CA ALA A 146 -0.03 -3.77 -3.78
C ALA A 146 -0.98 -3.83 -2.56
N ASP A 147 -1.79 -4.88 -2.46
CA ASP A 147 -2.74 -5.11 -1.37
C ASP A 147 -2.10 -5.88 -0.20
N ILE A 148 -2.77 -5.94 0.96
CA ILE A 148 -2.34 -6.87 2.01
C ILE A 148 -2.65 -8.30 1.56
N TYR A 149 -3.90 -8.54 1.19
CA TYR A 149 -4.42 -9.83 0.71
C TYR A 149 -4.62 -9.83 -0.80
N THR A 150 -4.63 -11.02 -1.41
CA THR A 150 -4.89 -11.17 -2.85
C THR A 150 -6.37 -11.11 -3.21
N GLY A 151 -7.27 -11.29 -2.23
CA GLY A 151 -8.72 -11.37 -2.49
C GLY A 151 -9.11 -12.56 -3.38
N GLY A 152 -8.28 -13.61 -3.41
CA GLY A 152 -8.48 -14.76 -4.30
C GLY A 152 -8.08 -14.50 -5.77
N ALA A 153 -7.37 -13.40 -6.04
CA ALA A 153 -6.95 -13.05 -7.38
C ALA A 153 -6.08 -14.12 -8.03
N LYS A 154 -6.40 -14.43 -9.29
CA LYS A 154 -5.56 -15.29 -10.14
C LYS A 154 -4.20 -14.67 -10.39
N ILE A 155 -4.14 -13.35 -10.44
CA ILE A 155 -2.93 -12.58 -10.68
C ILE A 155 -2.72 -11.61 -9.53
N ALA A 156 -1.83 -11.94 -8.62
CA ALA A 156 -1.46 -11.07 -7.51
C ALA A 156 -0.01 -10.62 -7.66
N SER A 157 0.22 -9.30 -7.65
CA SER A 157 1.57 -8.72 -7.67
C SER A 157 1.75 -7.74 -6.52
N PHE A 158 2.91 -7.82 -5.87
CA PHE A 158 3.33 -6.92 -4.79
C PHE A 158 2.39 -6.90 -3.57
N CYS A 159 1.56 -7.93 -3.39
CA CYS A 159 0.73 -8.04 -2.21
C CYS A 159 1.59 -8.50 -1.03
N THR A 160 1.23 -8.17 0.21
CA THR A 160 1.99 -8.65 1.38
C THR A 160 2.02 -10.19 1.43
N THR A 161 0.93 -10.85 1.05
CA THR A 161 0.87 -12.33 0.97
C THR A 161 1.48 -12.91 -0.31
N SER A 162 1.73 -12.09 -1.34
CA SER A 162 2.33 -12.46 -2.62
C SER A 162 3.40 -11.44 -3.02
N LEU A 163 4.56 -11.51 -2.35
CA LEU A 163 5.68 -10.63 -2.63
C LEU A 163 6.31 -10.95 -3.99
N GLY A 164 6.25 -9.98 -4.92
CA GLY A 164 6.91 -10.04 -6.22
C GLY A 164 5.96 -9.80 -7.40
N LEU A 165 6.49 -9.97 -8.61
CA LEU A 165 5.70 -9.97 -9.84
C LEU A 165 4.89 -11.27 -9.92
N GLY A 166 3.60 -11.18 -10.25
CA GLY A 166 2.70 -12.34 -10.35
C GLY A 166 3.23 -13.42 -11.29
N SER A 167 2.74 -14.66 -11.14
CA SER A 167 3.22 -15.86 -11.86
C SER A 167 3.38 -15.64 -13.36
N SER A 168 2.42 -14.97 -14.00
CA SER A 168 2.45 -14.68 -15.45
C SER A 168 3.61 -13.77 -15.88
N PHE A 169 4.12 -12.90 -15.00
CA PHE A 169 5.30 -12.06 -15.28
C PHE A 169 6.61 -12.75 -14.92
N ARG A 170 6.58 -13.67 -13.95
CA ARG A 170 7.77 -14.44 -13.52
C ARG A 170 8.21 -15.45 -14.59
N GLU A 171 7.27 -15.99 -15.34
CA GLU A 171 7.52 -16.93 -16.45
C GLU A 171 7.82 -16.20 -17.78
N ALA A 172 7.66 -14.88 -17.83
CA ALA A 172 7.91 -14.10 -19.03
C ALA A 172 9.41 -14.01 -19.35
N ASN A 173 9.75 -14.02 -20.64
CA ASN A 173 11.11 -13.84 -21.10
C ASN A 173 11.66 -12.47 -20.63
N VAL A 174 12.84 -12.48 -20.01
CA VAL A 174 13.54 -11.28 -19.51
C VAL A 174 13.66 -10.21 -20.60
N LEU A 175 13.93 -10.59 -21.85
CA LEU A 175 13.99 -9.64 -22.96
C LEU A 175 12.63 -8.99 -23.23
N ALA A 176 11.54 -9.75 -23.16
CA ALA A 176 10.18 -9.23 -23.32
C ALA A 176 9.77 -8.31 -22.16
N LEU A 177 10.21 -8.61 -20.94
CA LEU A 177 10.06 -7.72 -19.78
C LEU A 177 10.84 -6.41 -20.00
N LEU A 178 12.09 -6.49 -20.44
CA LEU A 178 12.91 -5.31 -20.75
C LEU A 178 12.30 -4.46 -21.87
N ILE A 179 11.83 -5.08 -22.96
CA ILE A 179 11.14 -4.35 -24.04
C ILE A 179 9.84 -3.74 -23.52
N THR A 180 9.07 -4.44 -22.69
CA THR A 180 7.85 -3.90 -22.07
C THR A 180 8.16 -2.70 -21.20
N LEU A 181 9.21 -2.76 -20.38
CA LEU A 181 9.72 -1.66 -19.58
C LEU A 181 10.16 -0.48 -20.46
N LEU A 182 10.84 -0.75 -21.59
CA LEU A 182 11.25 0.27 -22.57
C LEU A 182 10.07 0.90 -23.31
N LEU A 183 9.02 0.14 -23.65
CA LEU A 183 7.77 0.68 -24.19
C LEU A 183 7.09 1.65 -23.21
N HIS A 184 7.34 1.44 -21.92
CA HIS A 184 6.93 2.31 -20.82
C HIS A 184 8.09 3.21 -20.32
N SER A 185 9.11 3.46 -21.15
CA SER A 185 10.31 4.25 -20.81
C SER A 185 9.99 5.66 -20.30
N PHE A 186 8.93 6.30 -20.79
CA PHE A 186 8.50 7.59 -20.25
C PHE A 186 8.11 7.49 -18.76
N MET A 187 7.50 6.38 -18.34
CA MET A 187 7.22 6.13 -16.92
C MET A 187 8.52 5.92 -16.16
N LEU A 188 9.47 5.14 -16.70
CA LEU A 188 10.78 4.96 -16.07
C LEU A 188 11.55 6.27 -15.91
N LEU A 189 11.57 7.11 -16.94
CA LEU A 189 12.23 8.41 -16.92
C LEU A 189 11.55 9.35 -15.92
N ARG A 190 10.21 9.39 -15.90
CA ARG A 190 9.43 10.16 -14.94
C ARG A 190 9.69 9.67 -13.51
N SER A 191 9.70 8.37 -13.28
CA SER A 191 10.02 7.77 -11.98
C SER A 191 11.43 8.14 -11.56
N ALA A 192 12.43 8.00 -12.44
CA ALA A 192 13.81 8.39 -12.17
C ALA A 192 13.92 9.89 -11.83
N ALA A 193 13.19 10.76 -12.54
CA ALA A 193 13.16 12.19 -12.24
C ALA A 193 12.51 12.48 -10.87
N LEU A 194 11.37 11.84 -10.55
CA LEU A 194 10.72 11.98 -9.25
C LEU A 194 11.61 11.46 -8.11
N ILE A 195 12.31 10.35 -8.34
CA ILE A 195 13.31 9.81 -7.41
C ILE A 195 14.45 10.80 -7.22
N GLY A 196 14.96 11.39 -8.30
CA GLY A 196 15.99 12.43 -8.22
C GLY A 196 15.53 13.66 -7.44
N ILE A 197 14.28 14.10 -7.63
CA ILE A 197 13.67 15.18 -6.85
C ILE A 197 13.59 14.79 -5.37
N GLU A 198 13.12 13.58 -5.04
CA GLU A 198 13.04 13.10 -3.66
C GLU A 198 14.39 13.02 -2.97
N VAL A 199 15.40 12.49 -3.67
CA VAL A 199 16.78 12.44 -3.16
C VAL A 199 17.30 13.86 -2.95
N GLY A 200 17.05 14.78 -3.89
CA GLY A 200 17.43 16.19 -3.76
C GLY A 200 16.77 16.87 -2.56
N LEU A 201 15.46 16.68 -2.36
CA LEU A 201 14.72 17.21 -1.21
C LEU A 201 15.25 16.61 0.10
N ALA A 202 15.50 15.31 0.14
CA ALA A 202 16.05 14.65 1.32
C ALA A 202 17.46 15.14 1.66
N LEU A 203 18.30 15.44 0.65
CA LEU A 203 19.61 16.05 0.87
C LEU A 203 19.48 17.49 1.39
N ILE A 204 18.57 18.29 0.84
CA ILE A 204 18.32 19.66 1.32
C ILE A 204 17.83 19.62 2.77
N ASP A 205 16.88 18.74 3.09
CA ASP A 205 16.37 18.55 4.45
C ASP A 205 17.46 18.03 5.39
N PHE A 206 18.37 17.16 4.93
CA PHE A 206 19.54 16.72 5.68
C PHE A 206 20.47 17.89 6.01
N PHE A 207 20.79 18.74 5.04
CA PHE A 207 21.64 19.92 5.27
C PHE A 207 20.96 20.98 6.14
N ARG A 208 19.64 21.15 6.04
CA ARG A 208 18.86 22.03 6.93
C ARG A 208 18.70 21.46 8.33
N GLY A 209 18.54 20.15 8.47
CA GLY A 209 18.47 19.45 9.76
C GLY A 209 19.81 19.31 10.47
N LEU A 210 20.94 19.60 9.81
CA LEU A 210 22.21 19.82 10.51
C LEU A 210 22.21 21.13 11.32
N LEU A 211 21.29 22.06 11.03
CA LEU A 211 21.09 23.31 11.76
C LEU A 211 19.97 23.23 12.82
N GLU A 212 19.08 22.25 12.74
CA GLU A 212 17.98 22.01 13.67
C GLU A 212 18.06 20.56 14.17
N GLU A 213 18.30 20.32 15.47
CA GLU A 213 18.42 18.99 16.13
C GLU A 213 17.21 18.03 15.89
N LYS A 214 16.98 17.61 14.65
CA LYS A 214 16.00 16.62 14.24
C LYS A 214 16.72 15.30 14.02
N ASN A 215 16.03 14.18 14.24
CA ASN A 215 16.59 12.83 14.13
C ASN A 215 17.01 12.47 12.68
N LEU A 216 18.18 12.96 12.24
CA LEU A 216 18.76 12.84 10.90
C LEU A 216 18.87 11.39 10.41
N LEU A 217 19.20 10.46 11.32
CA LEU A 217 19.35 9.03 11.00
C LEU A 217 18.01 8.34 10.69
N ALA A 218 16.92 8.81 11.30
CA ALA A 218 15.57 8.35 10.97
C ALA A 218 15.05 8.97 9.68
N GLU A 219 15.68 10.03 9.16
CA GLU A 219 15.32 10.60 7.86
C GLU A 219 15.99 9.87 6.70
N LEU A 220 17.29 9.59 6.85
CA LEU A 220 18.12 8.97 5.81
C LEU A 220 17.78 7.49 5.56
N LYS A 221 17.46 6.73 6.63
CA LYS A 221 17.12 5.29 6.53
C LYS A 221 15.83 4.99 5.77
N PHE A 222 14.98 5.99 5.54
CA PHE A 222 13.65 5.83 4.94
C PHE A 222 13.55 6.40 3.51
N ILE A 223 14.64 6.95 2.98
CA ILE A 223 14.70 7.36 1.56
C ILE A 223 14.45 6.16 0.61
N PRO A 224 15.00 4.95 0.86
CA PRO A 224 14.76 3.81 -0.02
C PRO A 224 13.32 3.30 0.00
N SER A 225 12.66 3.26 1.17
CA SER A 225 11.24 2.84 1.26
C SER A 225 10.34 3.82 0.55
N ARG A 226 10.56 5.13 0.74
CA ARG A 226 9.81 6.21 0.09
C ARG A 226 9.91 6.17 -1.43
N VAL A 227 11.12 6.01 -1.95
CA VAL A 227 11.36 5.95 -3.40
C VAL A 227 10.79 4.66 -4.01
N GLY A 228 11.02 3.52 -3.35
CA GLY A 228 10.58 2.22 -3.85
C GLY A 228 9.07 2.02 -3.79
N ILE A 229 8.46 2.26 -2.62
CA ILE A 229 7.05 1.95 -2.34
C ILE A 229 6.14 3.06 -2.89
N SER A 230 6.42 4.33 -2.62
CA SER A 230 5.52 5.42 -3.04
C SER A 230 5.60 5.78 -4.54
N ILE A 231 6.74 5.54 -5.21
CA ILE A 231 6.93 5.95 -6.61
C ILE A 231 7.00 4.74 -7.54
N LEU A 232 7.98 3.84 -7.33
CA LEU A 232 8.22 2.73 -8.25
C LEU A 232 7.07 1.73 -8.23
N LEU A 233 6.66 1.25 -7.06
CA LEU A 233 5.56 0.29 -6.92
C LEU A 233 4.25 0.85 -7.49
N ARG A 234 3.91 2.12 -7.20
CA ARG A 234 2.74 2.79 -7.80
C ARG A 234 2.75 2.75 -9.34
N GLU A 235 3.89 3.04 -9.95
CA GLU A 235 4.03 3.07 -11.41
C GLU A 235 4.01 1.66 -12.02
N LEU A 236 4.61 0.67 -11.35
CA LEU A 236 4.55 -0.74 -11.76
C LEU A 236 3.14 -1.33 -11.63
N ALA A 237 2.44 -1.08 -10.52
CA ALA A 237 1.05 -1.48 -10.33
C ALA A 237 0.15 -0.86 -11.40
N THR A 238 0.33 0.44 -11.67
CA THR A 238 -0.38 1.14 -12.76
C THR A 238 -0.15 0.46 -14.12
N MET A 239 1.09 0.05 -14.41
CA MET A 239 1.41 -0.70 -15.63
C MET A 239 0.69 -2.04 -15.68
N GLY A 240 0.77 -2.82 -14.60
CA GLY A 240 0.12 -4.12 -14.48
C GLY A 240 -1.39 -4.04 -14.71
N ILE A 241 -2.06 -3.09 -14.06
CA ILE A 241 -3.50 -2.84 -14.23
C ILE A 241 -3.82 -2.51 -15.69
N MET A 242 -3.05 -1.64 -16.35
CA MET A 242 -3.32 -1.30 -17.76
C MET A 242 -3.11 -2.51 -18.70
N ILE A 243 -2.16 -3.39 -18.39
CA ILE A 243 -1.92 -4.63 -19.13
C ILE A 243 -3.08 -5.61 -18.89
N ASP A 244 -3.51 -5.81 -17.65
CA ASP A 244 -4.59 -6.72 -17.29
C ASP A 244 -5.96 -6.22 -17.78
N ALA A 245 -6.19 -4.92 -17.77
CA ALA A 245 -7.36 -4.31 -18.39
C ALA A 245 -7.41 -4.59 -19.91
N ALA A 246 -6.25 -4.57 -20.58
CA ALA A 246 -6.12 -4.93 -21.99
C ALA A 246 -6.27 -6.44 -22.24
N ARG A 247 -5.93 -7.28 -21.26
CA ARG A 247 -6.19 -8.74 -21.28
C ARG A 247 -7.65 -9.09 -21.06
N GLY A 248 -8.44 -8.18 -20.48
CA GLY A 248 -9.88 -8.38 -20.25
C GLY A 248 -10.21 -9.09 -18.94
N LEU A 249 -9.40 -8.92 -17.89
CA LEU A 249 -9.72 -9.46 -16.57
C LEU A 249 -11.06 -8.87 -16.05
N PRO A 250 -11.94 -9.68 -15.42
CA PRO A 250 -13.27 -9.21 -15.02
C PRO A 250 -13.22 -8.18 -13.90
N ILE A 251 -12.27 -8.32 -12.97
CA ILE A 251 -12.09 -7.41 -11.83
C ILE A 251 -10.61 -7.22 -11.53
N ILE A 252 -10.20 -5.99 -11.21
CA ILE A 252 -8.82 -5.65 -10.87
C ILE A 252 -8.83 -4.71 -9.66
N HIS A 253 -8.15 -5.08 -8.58
CA HIS A 253 -7.94 -4.23 -7.41
C HIS A 253 -6.51 -3.69 -7.34
N CYS A 254 -6.34 -2.48 -6.81
CA CYS A 254 -5.03 -1.92 -6.48
C CYS A 254 -5.09 -0.96 -5.30
N THR A 255 -4.10 -1.04 -4.41
CA THR A 255 -3.87 -0.06 -3.35
C THR A 255 -2.73 0.91 -3.67
N PHE A 256 -3.01 2.21 -3.55
CA PHE A 256 -2.02 3.28 -3.63
C PHE A 256 -1.57 3.71 -2.23
N LEU A 257 -0.51 3.06 -1.74
CA LEU A 257 0.07 3.23 -0.39
C LEU A 257 0.70 4.61 -0.11
N GLY A 258 0.99 5.37 -1.18
CA GLY A 258 1.90 6.50 -1.08
C GLY A 258 1.39 7.70 -0.27
N TYR A 259 0.07 7.89 -0.14
CA TYR A 259 -0.46 8.96 0.72
C TYR A 259 -0.29 8.59 2.19
N ASP A 260 -0.79 7.41 2.60
CA ASP A 260 -0.74 6.90 3.97
C ASP A 260 0.70 6.86 4.53
N GLU A 261 1.68 6.35 3.75
CA GLU A 261 3.10 6.32 4.15
C GLU A 261 3.63 7.71 4.54
N GLN A 262 3.22 8.75 3.79
CA GLN A 262 3.66 10.11 4.05
C GLN A 262 2.89 10.79 5.16
N SER A 263 1.59 10.53 5.23
CA SER A 263 0.70 11.09 6.22
C SER A 263 1.03 10.57 7.62
N HIS A 264 1.39 9.30 7.77
CA HIS A 264 1.87 8.72 9.04
C HIS A 264 3.10 9.43 9.62
N ARG A 265 3.98 9.94 8.75
CA ARG A 265 5.25 10.54 9.16
C ARG A 265 5.19 12.05 9.32
N ARG A 266 4.50 12.73 8.41
CA ARG A 266 4.52 14.20 8.30
C ARG A 266 3.19 14.83 8.68
N GLY A 267 2.18 14.02 8.95
CA GLY A 267 0.81 14.45 9.16
C GLY A 267 0.01 14.47 7.85
N PRO A 268 -1.31 14.24 7.95
CA PRO A 268 -2.18 14.06 6.79
C PRO A 268 -2.34 15.33 5.94
N SER A 269 -2.23 16.53 6.53
CA SER A 269 -2.31 17.82 5.82
C SER A 269 -0.96 18.29 5.27
N SER A 270 0.10 17.48 5.39
CA SER A 270 1.43 17.93 4.98
C SER A 270 1.53 18.16 3.47
N LYS A 271 2.31 19.17 3.08
CA LYS A 271 2.56 19.48 1.66
C LYS A 271 3.09 18.28 0.88
N PHE A 272 3.82 17.41 1.57
CA PHE A 272 4.44 16.22 1.01
C PHE A 272 3.42 15.11 0.77
N ALA A 273 2.55 14.81 1.75
CA ALA A 273 1.42 13.88 1.55
C ALA A 273 0.52 14.32 0.38
N HIS A 274 0.18 15.61 0.33
CA HIS A 274 -0.60 16.21 -0.76
C HIS A 274 0.15 16.31 -2.10
N TRP A 275 1.49 16.22 -2.10
CA TRP A 275 2.27 16.12 -3.33
C TRP A 275 2.18 14.71 -3.90
N THR A 276 2.22 13.69 -3.05
CA THR A 276 2.04 12.29 -3.47
C THR A 276 0.67 12.06 -4.12
N LEU A 277 -0.39 12.70 -3.62
CA LEU A 277 -1.73 12.65 -4.23
C LEU A 277 -1.73 13.06 -5.70
N LYS A 278 -0.93 14.05 -6.10
CA LYS A 278 -0.81 14.46 -7.51
C LYS A 278 -0.22 13.35 -8.39
N GLY A 279 0.70 12.56 -7.83
CA GLY A 279 1.23 11.38 -8.50
C GLY A 279 0.18 10.28 -8.66
N ILE A 280 -0.62 10.05 -7.61
CA ILE A 280 -1.73 9.08 -7.60
C ILE A 280 -2.80 9.47 -8.62
N ASP A 281 -3.27 10.73 -8.61
CA ASP A 281 -4.23 11.29 -9.58
C ASP A 281 -3.78 11.07 -11.03
N GLY A 282 -2.50 11.29 -11.32
CA GLY A 282 -1.92 11.03 -12.63
C GLY A 282 -1.93 9.55 -13.03
N CYS A 283 -1.79 8.62 -12.07
CA CYS A 283 -1.89 7.18 -12.31
C CYS A 283 -3.34 6.77 -12.59
N ILE A 284 -4.27 7.23 -11.75
CA ILE A 284 -5.72 7.02 -11.93
C ILE A 284 -6.16 7.51 -13.31
N LYS A 285 -5.69 8.68 -13.75
CA LYS A 285 -5.95 9.20 -15.11
C LYS A 285 -5.49 8.27 -16.23
N ARG A 286 -4.33 7.62 -16.07
CA ARG A 286 -3.82 6.67 -17.08
C ARG A 286 -4.65 5.39 -17.07
N ILE A 287 -4.99 4.88 -15.89
CA ILE A 287 -5.83 3.69 -15.72
C ILE A 287 -7.21 3.94 -16.34
N TRP A 288 -7.89 5.03 -15.97
CA TRP A 288 -9.20 5.40 -16.51
C TRP A 288 -9.19 5.50 -18.05
N ARG A 289 -8.16 6.14 -18.62
CA ARG A 289 -8.01 6.22 -20.08
C ARG A 289 -7.77 4.85 -20.71
N SER A 290 -7.03 3.96 -20.05
CA SER A 290 -6.80 2.60 -20.53
C SER A 290 -8.08 1.77 -20.46
N ALA A 291 -8.82 1.88 -19.36
CA ALA A 291 -10.12 1.25 -19.12
C ALA A 291 -11.13 1.63 -20.21
N LYS A 292 -11.38 2.93 -20.43
CA LYS A 292 -12.30 3.43 -21.47
C LYS A 292 -11.83 3.17 -22.91
N ARG A 293 -10.58 2.76 -23.11
CA ARG A 293 -10.04 2.36 -24.43
C ARG A 293 -9.94 0.84 -24.59
N SER A 294 -10.29 0.07 -23.55
CA SER A 294 -10.25 -1.38 -23.64
C SER A 294 -11.23 -1.86 -24.72
N ALA A 295 -10.78 -2.83 -25.51
CA ALA A 295 -11.60 -3.47 -26.53
C ALA A 295 -12.02 -4.88 -26.12
N CYS A 296 -11.80 -5.23 -24.84
CA CYS A 296 -12.06 -6.56 -24.28
C CYS A 296 -13.24 -6.55 -23.31
N ARG A 297 -13.42 -5.50 -22.51
CA ARG A 297 -14.52 -5.26 -21.57
C ARG A 297 -14.79 -3.77 -21.46
N ASP A 298 -16.02 -3.40 -21.12
CA ASP A 298 -16.33 -2.03 -20.69
C ASP A 298 -16.10 -1.91 -19.19
N TYR A 299 -15.06 -1.18 -18.81
CA TYR A 299 -14.66 -1.08 -17.41
C TYR A 299 -15.28 0.13 -16.73
N GLU A 300 -15.87 -0.13 -15.57
CA GLU A 300 -16.15 0.89 -14.58
C GLU A 300 -15.02 1.02 -13.57
N LEU A 301 -14.88 2.24 -13.03
CA LEU A 301 -13.82 2.58 -12.09
C LEU A 301 -14.45 2.93 -10.74
N TRP A 302 -14.11 2.18 -9.70
CA TRP A 302 -14.50 2.51 -8.33
C TRP A 302 -13.26 2.97 -7.56
N ILE A 303 -13.26 4.22 -7.11
CA ILE A 303 -12.16 4.79 -6.33
C ILE A 303 -12.67 4.97 -4.90
N TYR A 304 -11.92 4.45 -3.93
CA TYR A 304 -12.29 4.54 -2.52
C TYR A 304 -11.05 4.74 -1.63
N SER A 305 -11.28 5.02 -0.35
CA SER A 305 -10.25 4.97 0.68
C SER A 305 -10.74 4.06 1.80
N ASP A 306 -9.85 3.22 2.30
CA ASP A 306 -10.15 2.25 3.35
C ASP A 306 -10.36 2.92 4.71
N HIS A 307 -9.56 3.93 5.04
CA HIS A 307 -9.71 4.72 6.24
C HIS A 307 -9.21 6.16 6.08
N GLY A 308 -9.50 7.00 7.07
CA GLY A 308 -8.90 8.32 7.17
C GLY A 308 -7.61 8.32 8.00
N GLN A 309 -7.01 9.50 8.13
CA GLN A 309 -5.96 9.78 9.08
C GLN A 309 -6.25 11.08 9.83
N GLU A 310 -5.76 11.16 11.07
CA GLU A 310 -5.90 12.32 11.95
C GLU A 310 -4.53 12.72 12.51
N ALA A 311 -4.34 14.01 12.74
CA ALA A 311 -3.13 14.49 13.39
C ALA A 311 -3.17 14.08 14.88
N THR A 312 -2.15 13.32 15.31
CA THR A 312 -2.07 12.85 16.70
C THR A 312 -0.75 13.26 17.34
N THR A 313 -0.78 13.44 18.66
CA THR A 313 0.42 13.62 19.47
C THR A 313 0.73 12.30 20.18
N PRO A 314 1.96 11.76 20.08
CA PRO A 314 2.33 10.57 20.82
C PRO A 314 2.05 10.73 22.32
N TYR A 315 1.46 9.70 22.94
CA TYR A 315 1.10 9.73 24.36
C TYR A 315 2.28 10.15 25.26
N GLU A 316 3.48 9.69 24.95
CA GLU A 316 4.69 9.99 25.72
C GLU A 316 5.08 11.47 25.66
N LYS A 317 4.85 12.13 24.52
CA LYS A 317 5.09 13.58 24.40
C LYS A 317 4.06 14.39 25.16
N HIS A 318 2.82 13.91 25.22
CA HIS A 318 1.74 14.60 25.90
C HIS A 318 1.80 14.41 27.43
N SER A 319 2.02 13.18 27.89
CA SER A 319 1.99 12.81 29.30
C SER A 319 3.35 12.80 30.00
N GLY A 320 4.45 12.80 29.25
CA GLY A 320 5.80 12.59 29.77
C GLY A 320 6.09 11.14 30.21
N LYS A 321 5.12 10.23 30.11
CA LYS A 321 5.23 8.82 30.52
C LYS A 321 5.08 7.88 29.31
N LYS A 322 5.79 6.76 29.32
CA LYS A 322 5.54 5.69 28.36
C LYS A 322 4.15 5.10 28.54
N LEU A 323 3.50 4.75 27.43
CA LEU A 323 2.14 4.20 27.47
C LEU A 323 2.08 2.88 28.26
N ASP A 324 3.07 2.01 28.08
CA ASP A 324 3.13 0.74 28.81
C ASP A 324 3.35 0.94 30.31
N ALA A 325 4.19 1.90 30.71
CA ALA A 325 4.35 2.27 32.11
C ALA A 325 3.04 2.78 32.73
N ALA A 326 2.30 3.64 32.01
CA ALA A 326 1.00 4.14 32.47
C ALA A 326 -0.04 3.02 32.59
N ILE A 327 -0.10 2.09 31.63
CA ILE A 327 -0.98 0.92 31.69
C ILE A 327 -0.60 0.03 32.88
N MET A 328 0.69 -0.26 33.06
CA MET A 328 1.16 -1.07 34.19
C MET A 328 0.87 -0.43 35.54
N GLU A 329 0.94 0.90 35.64
CA GLU A 329 0.59 1.65 36.84
C GLU A 329 -0.90 1.47 37.19
N VAL A 330 -1.80 1.62 36.21
CA VAL A 330 -3.24 1.39 36.40
C VAL A 330 -3.54 -0.05 36.74
N LEU A 331 -2.96 -1.01 36.02
CA LEU A 331 -3.17 -2.44 36.27
C LEU A 331 -2.67 -2.85 37.65
N LYS A 332 -1.49 -2.36 38.07
CA LYS A 332 -0.98 -2.61 39.43
C LYS A 332 -1.88 -2.01 40.49
N ALA A 333 -2.41 -0.80 40.28
CA ALA A 333 -3.35 -0.20 41.22
C ALA A 333 -4.66 -1.00 41.33
N GLN A 334 -5.16 -1.55 40.21
CA GLN A 334 -6.34 -2.40 40.19
C GLN A 334 -6.09 -3.78 40.82
N ILE A 335 -4.93 -4.39 40.53
CA ILE A 335 -4.52 -5.69 41.08
C ILE A 335 -4.17 -5.57 42.56
N ALA A 336 -3.54 -4.48 43.01
CA ALA A 336 -3.30 -4.21 44.42
C ALA A 336 -4.60 -4.00 45.22
N GLY A 337 -5.68 -3.58 44.56
CA GLY A 337 -7.04 -3.61 45.10
C GLY A 337 -7.72 -4.99 45.06
N HIS A 338 -7.06 -5.99 44.47
CA HIS A 338 -7.49 -7.38 44.29
C HIS A 338 -6.47 -8.40 44.86
N ASP A 339 -5.42 -7.96 45.57
CA ASP A 339 -4.30 -8.80 45.98
C ASP A 339 -4.60 -9.57 47.29
N GLU A 340 -5.68 -10.35 47.26
CA GLU A 340 -5.57 -11.75 47.68
C GLU A 340 -5.59 -12.58 46.39
N MET A 341 -4.45 -13.20 46.07
CA MET A 341 -4.20 -14.12 44.95
C MET A 341 -3.83 -13.46 43.61
N LEU A 342 -2.53 -13.30 43.35
CA LEU A 342 -1.79 -14.28 42.53
C LEU A 342 -0.31 -13.87 42.39
N HIS A 343 0.58 -14.75 42.85
CA HIS A 343 2.02 -14.63 42.69
C HIS A 343 2.45 -14.65 41.22
N THR A 344 3.33 -13.70 40.91
CA THR A 344 4.02 -13.42 39.65
C THR A 344 4.93 -14.54 39.15
N GLN A 345 4.89 -14.81 37.84
CA GLN A 345 6.06 -15.18 37.06
C GLN A 345 6.33 -14.07 36.03
N SER A 346 7.43 -13.34 36.24
CA SER A 346 7.99 -12.36 35.31
C SER A 346 9.35 -12.87 34.84
N ASP A 347 9.52 -13.01 33.53
CA ASP A 347 10.68 -12.52 32.76
C ASP A 347 10.70 -13.19 31.38
N THR A 348 10.44 -12.41 30.32
CA THR A 348 10.84 -12.71 28.92
C THR A 348 10.39 -11.62 27.91
N SER A 349 9.61 -10.61 28.28
CA SER A 349 8.90 -9.76 27.30
C SER A 349 9.70 -8.61 26.64
N GLN A 350 10.97 -8.38 26.99
CA GLN A 350 11.73 -7.25 26.43
C GLN A 350 12.37 -7.54 25.06
N LEU A 351 12.64 -8.81 24.71
CA LEU A 351 13.29 -9.16 23.44
C LEU A 351 12.32 -9.22 22.24
N ASP A 352 11.02 -9.40 22.48
CA ASP A 352 10.03 -9.52 21.40
C ASP A 352 9.59 -8.18 20.77
N ARG A 353 9.77 -7.06 21.48
CA ARG A 353 9.27 -5.74 21.04
C ARG A 353 10.16 -5.07 19.98
N ALA A 354 11.45 -5.38 19.94
CA ALA A 354 12.36 -4.85 18.92
C ALA A 354 12.06 -5.38 17.50
N ASN A 355 11.38 -6.54 17.40
CA ASN A 355 11.00 -7.16 16.13
C ASN A 355 9.76 -6.52 15.48
N LEU A 356 8.99 -5.70 16.21
CA LEU A 356 7.78 -5.04 15.71
C LEU A 356 8.04 -3.83 14.80
N LEU A 357 9.26 -3.26 14.81
CA LEU A 357 9.58 -2.01 14.11
C LEU A 357 10.59 -2.16 12.94
N GLY A 358 11.02 -3.37 12.61
CA GLY A 358 11.91 -3.58 11.47
C GLY A 358 12.48 -4.99 11.45
N GLY A 359 12.21 -5.71 10.36
CA GLY A 359 12.59 -7.11 10.20
C GLY A 359 14.09 -7.38 10.34
N GLU A 360 14.41 -8.63 10.65
CA GLU A 360 15.75 -9.21 10.95
C GLU A 360 16.90 -8.82 9.99
N ARG A 361 16.59 -8.31 8.79
CA ARG A 361 17.60 -7.81 7.83
C ARG A 361 18.25 -6.49 8.27
N LEU A 362 17.60 -5.68 9.10
CA LEU A 362 18.16 -4.43 9.61
C LEU A 362 19.17 -4.67 10.75
N GLN A 363 19.01 -5.76 11.51
CA GLN A 363 19.95 -6.15 12.59
C GLN A 363 21.29 -6.67 12.06
N ARG A 364 21.33 -7.41 10.95
CA ARG A 364 22.60 -7.86 10.33
C ARG A 364 23.46 -6.72 9.79
N LEU A 365 22.85 -5.58 9.46
CA LEU A 365 23.56 -4.35 9.08
C LEU A 365 24.11 -3.58 10.30
N LEU A 366 23.56 -3.83 11.50
CA LEU A 366 23.94 -3.17 12.75
C LEU A 366 25.00 -3.93 13.56
N SER A 367 25.19 -5.24 13.31
CA SER A 367 26.21 -6.03 14.03
C SER A 367 27.65 -5.76 13.59
N HIS A 368 27.88 -4.96 12.53
CA HIS A 368 29.21 -4.66 12.00
C HIS A 368 29.77 -3.28 12.37
N VAL A 369 29.10 -2.51 13.25
CA VAL A 369 29.61 -1.20 13.68
C VAL A 369 29.66 -1.09 15.20
N LYS A 370 30.90 -1.14 15.70
CA LYS A 370 31.44 -0.75 17.01
C LYS A 370 31.29 -1.70 18.20
N SER A 371 32.38 -2.45 18.40
CA SER A 371 33.10 -2.48 19.67
C SER A 371 33.46 -1.06 20.13
N TRP A 372 32.89 -0.61 21.24
CA TRP A 372 33.48 0.39 22.13
C TRP A 372 32.78 0.33 23.49
N SER A 373 33.53 -0.06 24.51
CA SER A 373 33.11 -0.06 25.90
C SER A 373 33.50 1.26 26.57
N PRO A 374 32.71 1.71 27.56
CA PRO A 374 33.28 2.38 28.71
C PRO A 374 33.01 1.55 29.98
N THR A 375 34.11 1.31 30.67
CA THR A 375 34.28 0.99 32.08
C THR A 375 33.25 1.63 33.01
N ASN A 376 32.72 0.85 33.96
CA ASN A 376 32.85 1.19 35.38
C ASN A 376 32.62 -0.03 36.28
N HIS A 377 33.51 -0.12 37.27
CA HIS A 377 33.58 -1.07 38.37
C HIS A 377 32.29 -1.12 39.20
N ILE A 378 31.99 -2.28 39.79
CA ILE A 378 31.81 -2.48 41.24
C ILE A 378 31.87 -3.99 41.52
N GLU A 379 32.72 -4.34 42.49
CA GLU A 379 32.99 -5.68 42.99
C GLU A 379 31.84 -6.27 43.81
N ILE A 380 31.89 -7.59 43.85
CA ILE A 380 30.99 -8.54 44.50
C ILE A 380 31.18 -8.51 46.02
N THR A 381 30.07 -8.63 46.76
CA THR A 381 29.97 -9.63 47.83
C THR A 381 28.63 -10.33 47.73
#